data_AF-A0A0F8ZZE0-F1
#
_entry.id   AF-A0A0F8ZZE0-F1
#
_cell.length_a   1.000
_cell.length_b   1.000
_cell.length_c   1.000
_cell.angle_alpha   90.00
_cell.angle_beta   90.00
_cell.angle_gamma   90.00
#
_symmetry.space_group_name_H-M   'P 1'
#
loop_
_entity.id
_entity.type
_entity.pdbx_description
1 polymer ?
#
loop_
_entity_poly.entity_id
_entity_poly.type
_entity_poly.pdbx_seq_one_letter_code
_entity_poly.pdbx_strand_id
1 'polypeptide(L)'
;MAIKENKAIIPIPVLGLDTSGPGPLIDRRATPDCQNVRIERTQIQKKEGYSELGSATTGDIVLLGEFDREGTKYFFRLSTLEFEWWNNPAAAWVNYTNGNLSGVVTQPCDFSTAKISGKNILVFTNYIDAIKKWLGSGNNIANLGGSPPKAKYLLGFNRFLLLGYIKDGADIYPERVQWPDYDDPESWTEGVASNAGSYDLDDGYEITGMIRLGNNAIVPKTDSIWVGYLTGDDRVWQFESVERRLGFLVGNTIKVIPGGLILGLSKHGIVQFNGLRAQIVAPGIFEDIRDNANPNNIVKAFAAIVAELHEYWL
;
A
#
# COMPACT_ATOMS: atom_id res chain seq x y z
N MET A 1 -23.60 -52.46 -32.68
CA MET A 1 -24.13 -51.09 -32.52
C MET A 1 -23.21 -50.39 -31.52
N ALA A 2 -22.26 -49.59 -32.01
CA ALA A 2 -21.25 -48.98 -31.15
C ALA A 2 -21.88 -47.81 -30.39
N ILE A 3 -21.87 -47.90 -29.06
CA ILE A 3 -22.31 -46.83 -28.17
C ILE A 3 -21.27 -45.72 -28.28
N LYS A 4 -21.68 -44.59 -28.85
CA LYS A 4 -20.86 -43.39 -28.96
C LYS A 4 -20.77 -42.78 -27.56
N GLU A 5 -19.63 -42.94 -26.89
CA GLU A 5 -19.38 -42.26 -25.62
C GLU A 5 -19.49 -40.74 -25.85
N ASN A 6 -20.40 -40.09 -25.12
CA ASN A 6 -20.46 -38.63 -25.07
C ASN A 6 -19.20 -38.15 -24.36
N LYS A 7 -18.20 -37.74 -25.16
CA LYS A 7 -17.02 -37.05 -24.66
C LYS A 7 -17.50 -35.76 -24.00
N ALA A 8 -17.39 -35.67 -22.67
CA ALA A 8 -17.72 -34.46 -21.94
C ALA A 8 -16.91 -33.31 -22.54
N ILE A 9 -17.60 -32.31 -23.09
CA ILE A 9 -16.98 -31.10 -23.60
C ILE A 9 -16.48 -30.34 -22.38
N ILE A 10 -15.17 -30.45 -22.12
CA ILE A 10 -14.50 -29.63 -21.12
C ILE A 10 -14.53 -28.20 -21.66
N PRO A 11 -15.07 -27.21 -20.93
CA PRO A 11 -15.03 -25.83 -21.39
C PRO A 11 -13.56 -25.36 -21.43
N ILE A 12 -13.10 -25.08 -22.64
CA ILE A 12 -11.88 -24.36 -22.97
C ILE A 12 -12.33 -22.89 -23.11
N PRO A 13 -11.69 -21.88 -22.48
CA PRO A 13 -10.30 -21.83 -22.01
C PRO A 13 -10.13 -22.11 -20.51
N VAL A 14 -9.11 -22.89 -20.15
CA VAL A 14 -8.75 -23.22 -18.75
C VAL A 14 -7.56 -22.38 -18.27
N LEU A 15 -6.73 -21.87 -19.17
CA LEU A 15 -5.53 -21.08 -18.85
C LEU A 15 -5.80 -19.57 -18.71
N GLY A 16 -7.04 -19.12 -18.93
CA GLY A 16 -7.39 -17.70 -18.77
C GLY A 16 -6.98 -16.82 -19.95
N LEU A 17 -6.69 -15.56 -19.64
CA LEU A 17 -6.27 -14.54 -20.59
C LEU A 17 -4.77 -14.70 -20.88
N ASP A 18 -4.40 -14.84 -22.14
CA ASP A 18 -3.01 -14.79 -22.59
C ASP A 18 -2.91 -13.82 -23.77
N THR A 19 -2.18 -12.73 -23.58
CA THR A 19 -1.92 -11.69 -24.59
C THR A 19 -0.46 -11.63 -24.99
N SER A 20 0.37 -12.56 -24.48
CA SER A 20 1.83 -12.53 -24.66
C SER A 20 2.29 -12.82 -26.10
N GLY A 21 1.38 -13.26 -26.97
CA GLY A 21 1.66 -13.53 -28.36
C GLY A 21 0.49 -13.26 -29.31
N PRO A 22 0.72 -13.29 -30.62
CA PRO A 22 -0.35 -13.26 -31.62
C PRO A 22 -1.30 -14.45 -31.42
N GLY A 23 -2.60 -14.24 -31.59
CA GLY A 23 -3.67 -15.26 -31.43
C GLY A 23 -3.36 -16.69 -31.93
N PRO A 24 -2.69 -16.88 -33.08
CA PRO A 24 -2.32 -18.21 -33.58
C PRO A 24 -1.23 -18.95 -32.78
N LEU A 25 -0.42 -18.23 -32.01
CA LEU A 25 0.69 -18.76 -31.20
C LEU A 25 0.29 -18.98 -29.73
N ILE A 26 -0.86 -18.45 -29.33
CA ILE A 26 -1.41 -18.63 -27.98
C ILE A 26 -1.94 -20.08 -27.85
N ASP A 27 -1.67 -20.72 -26.71
CA ASP A 27 -2.18 -22.06 -26.41
C ASP A 27 -3.71 -22.05 -26.55
N ARG A 28 -4.27 -23.06 -27.24
CA ARG A 28 -5.73 -23.19 -27.43
C ARG A 28 -6.51 -23.21 -26.12
N ARG A 29 -5.85 -23.49 -24.99
CA ARG A 29 -6.42 -23.47 -23.64
C ARG A 29 -6.49 -22.08 -23.01
N ALA A 30 -5.82 -21.09 -23.57
CA ALA A 30 -5.98 -19.69 -23.21
C ALA A 30 -6.89 -18.99 -24.22
N THR A 31 -7.39 -17.82 -23.87
CA THR A 31 -8.13 -16.95 -24.78
C THR A 31 -7.50 -15.57 -24.80
N PRO A 32 -7.35 -14.93 -25.97
CA PRO A 32 -6.87 -13.56 -26.06
C PRO A 32 -7.90 -12.52 -25.60
N ASP A 33 -9.19 -12.89 -25.51
CA ASP A 33 -10.29 -11.96 -25.22
C ASP A 33 -11.28 -12.53 -24.19
N CYS A 34 -10.87 -12.51 -22.91
CA CYS A 34 -11.74 -12.84 -21.78
C CYS A 34 -12.44 -11.58 -21.22
N GLN A 35 -13.64 -11.25 -21.69
CA GLN A 35 -14.41 -10.13 -21.13
C GLN A 35 -15.51 -10.60 -20.17
N ASN A 36 -15.63 -9.94 -19.00
CA ASN A 36 -16.67 -10.16 -17.99
C ASN A 36 -16.82 -11.62 -17.50
N VAL A 37 -15.77 -12.40 -17.65
CA VAL A 37 -15.70 -13.80 -17.23
C VAL A 37 -14.58 -13.95 -16.21
N ARG A 38 -14.87 -14.67 -15.13
CA ARG A 38 -13.90 -15.11 -14.13
C ARG A 38 -13.71 -16.62 -14.29
N ILE A 39 -12.47 -17.08 -14.33
CA ILE A 39 -12.16 -18.51 -14.43
C ILE A 39 -11.54 -18.92 -13.11
N GLU A 40 -12.27 -19.72 -12.34
CA GLU A 40 -11.81 -20.23 -11.06
C GLU A 40 -11.65 -21.75 -11.18
N ARG A 41 -10.39 -22.20 -11.24
CA ARG A 41 -10.02 -23.62 -11.42
C ARG A 41 -10.67 -24.23 -12.68
N THR A 42 -11.77 -24.96 -12.51
CA THR A 42 -12.51 -25.64 -13.58
C THR A 42 -13.86 -25.01 -13.88
N GLN A 43 -14.20 -23.88 -13.23
CA GLN A 43 -15.48 -23.21 -13.40
C GLN A 43 -15.30 -21.86 -14.10
N ILE A 44 -16.18 -21.62 -15.07
CA ILE A 44 -16.33 -20.33 -15.71
C ILE A 44 -17.52 -19.62 -15.05
N GLN A 45 -17.26 -18.50 -14.39
CA GLN A 45 -18.25 -17.70 -13.70
C GLN A 45 -18.34 -16.30 -14.32
N LYS A 46 -19.46 -15.61 -14.11
CA LYS A 46 -19.58 -14.20 -14.47
C LYS A 46 -18.69 -13.38 -13.53
N LYS A 47 -17.93 -12.42 -14.06
CA LYS A 47 -17.17 -11.47 -13.24
C LYS A 47 -18.11 -10.71 -12.30
N GLU A 48 -17.66 -10.49 -11.08
CA GLU A 48 -18.37 -9.66 -10.11
C GLU A 48 -18.62 -8.26 -10.70
N GLY A 49 -19.87 -7.79 -10.59
CA GLY A 49 -20.22 -6.43 -10.96
C GLY A 49 -19.79 -5.44 -9.88
N TYR A 50 -19.80 -4.15 -10.21
CA TYR A 50 -19.62 -3.09 -9.23
C TYR A 50 -20.93 -2.34 -9.03
N SER A 51 -21.12 -1.81 -7.82
CA SER A 51 -22.16 -0.83 -7.50
C SER A 51 -21.49 0.45 -7.01
N GLU A 52 -22.00 1.60 -7.42
CA GLU A 52 -21.48 2.89 -6.96
C GLU A 52 -21.75 3.06 -5.46
N LEU A 53 -20.73 3.49 -4.71
CA LEU A 53 -20.83 3.76 -3.29
C LEU A 53 -20.81 5.28 -3.05
N GLY A 54 -22.00 5.86 -2.89
CA GLY A 54 -22.17 7.29 -2.60
C GLY A 54 -21.94 8.21 -3.80
N SER A 55 -21.83 9.51 -3.52
CA SER A 55 -21.63 10.54 -4.54
C SER A 55 -20.15 10.74 -4.92
N ALA A 56 -19.94 11.36 -6.08
CA ALA A 56 -18.63 11.84 -6.53
C ALA A 56 -18.01 12.83 -5.52
N THR A 57 -16.69 12.94 -5.54
CA THR A 57 -15.86 13.85 -4.74
C THR A 57 -15.21 14.91 -5.63
N THR A 58 -14.64 15.96 -5.03
CA THR A 58 -13.82 16.92 -5.76
C THR A 58 -12.37 16.43 -5.83
N GLY A 59 -11.80 16.40 -7.04
CA GLY A 59 -10.45 15.90 -7.27
C GLY A 59 -10.38 14.38 -7.46
N ASP A 60 -9.19 13.89 -7.78
CA ASP A 60 -8.97 12.47 -8.05
C ASP A 60 -8.76 11.71 -6.74
N ILE A 61 -9.41 10.57 -6.59
CA ILE A 61 -9.16 9.66 -5.45
C ILE A 61 -7.75 9.10 -5.59
N VAL A 62 -6.95 9.31 -4.54
CA VAL A 62 -5.55 8.85 -4.47
C VAL A 62 -5.37 7.75 -3.45
N LEU A 63 -6.25 7.65 -2.46
CA LEU A 63 -6.14 6.67 -1.39
C LEU A 63 -7.51 6.31 -0.81
N LEU A 64 -7.69 5.03 -0.51
CA LEU A 64 -8.83 4.46 0.21
C LEU A 64 -8.27 3.68 1.40
N GLY A 65 -8.94 3.75 2.54
CA GLY A 65 -8.44 3.09 3.74
C GLY A 65 -9.52 2.86 4.78
N GLU A 66 -9.18 1.97 5.71
CA GLU A 66 -9.95 1.73 6.93
C GLU A 66 -9.13 2.18 8.14
N PHE A 67 -9.81 2.78 9.11
CA PHE A 67 -9.23 3.27 10.33
C PHE A 67 -10.05 2.81 11.53
N ASP A 68 -9.42 2.15 12.49
CA ASP A 68 -10.06 1.82 13.76
C ASP A 68 -9.67 2.80 14.86
N ARG A 69 -10.68 3.35 15.53
CA ARG A 69 -10.52 4.12 16.75
C ARG A 69 -11.49 3.62 17.81
N GLU A 70 -10.94 3.18 18.93
CA GLU A 70 -11.73 2.77 20.11
C GLU A 70 -12.80 1.71 19.75
N GLY A 71 -12.49 0.81 18.81
CA GLY A 71 -13.39 -0.25 18.35
C GLY A 71 -14.43 0.17 17.30
N THR A 72 -14.40 1.44 16.87
CA THR A 72 -15.20 1.92 15.74
C THR A 72 -14.33 1.98 14.50
N LYS A 73 -14.75 1.27 13.45
CA LYS A 73 -14.11 1.29 12.13
C LYS A 73 -14.70 2.40 11.27
N TYR A 74 -13.82 3.17 10.67
CA TYR A 74 -14.12 4.25 9.73
C TYR A 74 -13.52 3.89 8.37
N PHE A 75 -14.37 3.77 7.36
CA PHE A 75 -13.92 3.71 5.98
C PHE A 75 -13.80 5.13 5.44
N PHE A 76 -12.65 5.47 4.86
CA PHE A 76 -12.38 6.81 4.37
C PHE A 76 -11.78 6.77 2.96
N ARG A 77 -11.94 7.89 2.26
CA ARG A 77 -11.29 8.17 0.99
C ARG A 77 -10.58 9.52 1.07
N LEU A 78 -9.44 9.60 0.41
CA LEU A 78 -8.66 10.80 0.24
C LEU A 78 -8.56 11.08 -1.24
N SER A 79 -9.02 12.26 -1.64
CA SER A 79 -8.77 12.82 -2.96
C SER A 79 -7.57 13.78 -2.92
N THR A 80 -7.17 14.29 -4.08
CA THR A 80 -6.14 15.33 -4.17
C THR A 80 -6.50 16.60 -3.37
N LEU A 81 -7.79 16.86 -3.16
CA LEU A 81 -8.30 18.10 -2.56
C LEU A 81 -9.05 17.88 -1.25
N GLU A 82 -9.63 16.71 -1.02
CA GLU A 82 -10.60 16.48 0.05
C GLU A 82 -10.33 15.16 0.80
N PHE A 83 -10.63 15.17 2.11
CA PHE A 83 -10.70 14.00 2.97
C PHE A 83 -12.16 13.78 3.38
N GLU A 84 -12.67 12.57 3.12
CA GLU A 84 -14.06 12.20 3.40
C GLU A 84 -14.13 10.82 4.05
N TRP A 85 -15.08 10.64 4.98
CA TRP A 85 -15.39 9.34 5.56
C TRP A 85 -16.81 8.88 5.21
N TRP A 86 -17.00 7.56 5.18
CA TRP A 86 -18.27 6.95 4.84
C TRP A 86 -19.19 6.86 6.06
N ASN A 87 -20.23 7.68 6.09
CA ASN A 87 -21.29 7.58 7.08
C ASN A 87 -22.29 6.50 6.66
N ASN A 88 -22.15 5.30 7.25
CA ASN A 88 -22.98 4.15 6.91
C ASN A 88 -24.48 4.36 7.16
N PRO A 89 -24.94 4.90 8.31
CA PRO A 89 -26.35 5.24 8.52
C PRO A 89 -26.95 6.19 7.48
N ALA A 90 -26.18 7.18 7.02
CA ALA A 90 -26.63 8.16 6.04
C ALA A 90 -26.39 7.73 4.57
N ALA A 91 -25.67 6.62 4.37
CA ALA A 91 -25.17 6.17 3.07
C ALA A 91 -24.50 7.31 2.27
N ALA A 92 -23.68 8.12 2.95
CA ALA A 92 -23.11 9.33 2.39
C ALA A 92 -21.64 9.54 2.78
N TRP A 93 -20.88 10.13 1.87
CA TRP A 93 -19.55 10.65 2.17
C TRP A 93 -19.65 11.99 2.88
N VAL A 94 -18.94 12.12 4.00
CA VAL A 94 -18.92 13.35 4.80
C VAL A 94 -17.51 13.94 4.79
N ASN A 95 -17.41 15.19 4.34
CA ASN A 95 -16.15 15.93 4.21
C ASN A 95 -15.69 16.52 5.55
N TYR A 96 -14.42 16.30 5.90
CA TYR A 96 -13.77 16.83 7.11
C TYR A 96 -12.48 17.60 6.80
N THR A 97 -12.29 18.05 5.57
CA THR A 97 -11.06 18.68 5.09
C THR A 97 -10.83 20.06 5.71
N ASN A 98 -11.91 20.81 5.95
CA ASN A 98 -11.87 22.20 6.44
C ASN A 98 -10.96 23.12 5.59
N GLY A 99 -11.22 23.13 4.29
CA GLY A 99 -10.40 23.78 3.27
C GLY A 99 -10.08 22.80 2.14
N ASN A 100 -9.03 23.07 1.38
CA ASN A 100 -8.55 22.18 0.33
C ASN A 100 -7.15 21.68 0.67
N LEU A 101 -6.91 20.40 0.40
CA LEU A 101 -5.57 19.82 0.30
C LEU A 101 -4.91 20.22 -1.03
N SER A 102 -3.60 20.08 -1.09
CA SER A 102 -2.78 20.40 -2.27
C SER A 102 -2.13 19.15 -2.87
N GLY A 103 -2.79 17.99 -2.75
CA GLY A 103 -2.29 16.72 -3.26
C GLY A 103 -2.22 16.70 -4.79
N VAL A 104 -1.33 15.86 -5.32
CA VAL A 104 -1.17 15.67 -6.78
C VAL A 104 -1.13 14.19 -7.08
N VAL A 105 -1.74 13.81 -8.20
CA VAL A 105 -1.89 12.42 -8.67
C VAL A 105 -0.58 11.66 -8.90
N THR A 106 0.51 12.38 -9.13
CA THR A 106 1.84 11.82 -9.39
C THR A 106 2.68 11.65 -8.12
N GLN A 107 2.17 12.07 -6.96
CA GLN A 107 2.84 11.89 -5.67
C GLN A 107 2.14 10.77 -4.90
N PRO A 108 2.90 9.88 -4.24
CA PRO A 108 2.31 8.85 -3.41
C PRO A 108 1.61 9.50 -2.22
N CYS A 109 0.43 8.97 -1.89
CA CYS A 109 -0.27 9.25 -0.66
C CYS A 109 -0.29 7.96 0.16
N ASP A 110 -0.03 8.09 1.45
CA ASP A 110 0.03 6.98 2.38
C ASP A 110 -0.64 7.35 3.70
N PHE A 111 -1.10 6.35 4.42
CA PHE A 111 -1.72 6.51 5.72
C PHE A 111 -1.26 5.45 6.71
N SER A 112 -1.29 5.82 7.97
CA SER A 112 -1.07 4.88 9.05
C SER A 112 -1.79 5.30 10.31
N THR A 113 -1.77 4.43 11.31
CA THR A 113 -2.31 4.73 12.63
C THR A 113 -1.18 5.05 13.60
N ALA A 114 -1.25 6.20 14.26
CA ALA A 114 -0.39 6.51 15.40
C ALA A 114 -1.21 6.47 16.70
N LYS A 115 -0.53 6.51 17.85
CA LYS A 115 -1.17 6.59 19.16
C LYS A 115 -0.82 7.91 19.82
N ILE A 116 -1.82 8.60 20.35
CA ILE A 116 -1.62 9.78 21.20
C ILE A 116 -2.46 9.61 22.45
N SER A 117 -1.85 9.77 23.63
CA SER A 117 -2.53 9.58 24.92
C SER A 117 -3.30 8.25 25.01
N GLY A 118 -2.72 7.18 24.48
CA GLY A 118 -3.31 5.84 24.45
C GLY A 118 -4.40 5.59 23.38
N LYS A 119 -4.83 6.61 22.63
CA LYS A 119 -5.87 6.49 21.59
C LYS A 119 -5.26 6.46 20.18
N ASN A 120 -5.83 5.62 19.32
CA ASN A 120 -5.43 5.57 17.92
C ASN A 120 -5.90 6.84 17.19
N ILE A 121 -5.03 7.42 16.38
CA ILE A 121 -5.30 8.54 15.47
C ILE A 121 -4.95 8.11 14.06
N LEU A 122 -5.70 8.60 13.08
CA LEU A 122 -5.35 8.44 11.67
C LEU A 122 -4.32 9.51 11.33
N VAL A 123 -3.22 9.10 10.71
CA VAL A 123 -2.19 10.01 10.18
C VAL A 123 -2.02 9.70 8.70
N PHE A 124 -1.98 10.73 7.87
CA PHE A 124 -1.77 10.56 6.44
C PHE A 124 -0.89 11.67 5.86
N THR A 125 -0.28 11.35 4.72
CA THR A 125 0.60 12.26 3.99
C THR A 125 0.27 12.25 2.50
N ASN A 126 0.51 13.38 1.85
CA ASN A 126 0.49 13.54 0.40
C ASN A 126 1.82 14.11 -0.13
N TYR A 127 2.87 14.09 0.70
CA TYR A 127 4.22 14.65 0.47
C TYR A 127 4.30 16.18 0.24
N ILE A 128 3.19 16.83 -0.08
CA ILE A 128 3.13 18.26 -0.41
C ILE A 128 2.72 19.08 0.81
N ASP A 129 1.62 18.71 1.46
CA ASP A 129 1.14 19.36 2.67
C ASP A 129 1.90 18.87 3.91
N ALA A 130 1.75 19.60 5.02
CA ALA A 130 2.17 19.07 6.32
C ALA A 130 1.38 17.79 6.63
N ILE A 131 2.03 16.84 7.29
CA ILE A 131 1.40 15.58 7.71
C ILE A 131 0.11 15.89 8.47
N LYS A 132 -0.98 15.25 8.06
CA LYS A 132 -2.31 15.49 8.61
C LYS A 132 -2.67 14.39 9.60
N LYS A 133 -3.43 14.76 10.62
CA LYS A 133 -4.06 13.86 11.58
C LYS A 133 -5.56 14.01 11.56
N TRP A 134 -6.26 12.93 11.88
CA TRP A 134 -7.69 12.92 12.11
C TRP A 134 -8.06 12.14 13.37
N LEU A 135 -8.97 12.70 14.16
CA LEU A 135 -9.35 12.19 15.48
C LEU A 135 -10.69 11.45 15.49
N GLY A 136 -11.24 11.13 14.32
CA GLY A 136 -12.54 10.49 14.18
C GLY A 136 -13.69 11.48 13.97
N SER A 137 -14.89 10.92 13.79
CA SER A 137 -16.12 11.66 13.45
C SER A 137 -16.36 12.86 14.37
N GLY A 138 -16.73 14.00 13.78
CA GLY A 138 -16.96 15.25 14.51
C GLY A 138 -15.75 16.19 14.60
N ASN A 139 -14.58 15.75 14.15
CA ASN A 139 -13.36 16.57 14.08
C ASN A 139 -12.92 16.75 12.64
N ASN A 140 -12.58 17.97 12.24
CA ASN A 140 -11.89 18.19 10.98
C ASN A 140 -10.45 17.66 11.03
N ILE A 141 -9.87 17.38 9.86
CA ILE A 141 -8.43 17.07 9.77
C ILE A 141 -7.63 18.29 10.25
N ALA A 142 -6.49 18.01 10.89
CA ALA A 142 -5.58 19.03 11.39
C ALA A 142 -4.14 18.66 11.03
N ASN A 143 -3.22 19.61 11.11
CA ASN A 143 -1.80 19.28 11.04
C ASN A 143 -1.40 18.44 12.26
N LEU A 144 -0.50 17.47 12.06
CA LEU A 144 0.16 16.77 13.16
C LEU A 144 1.03 17.78 13.93
N GLY A 145 0.95 17.76 15.26
CA GLY A 145 1.74 18.62 16.13
C GLY A 145 3.23 18.32 16.06
N GLY A 146 4.07 19.20 16.62
CA GLY A 146 5.52 19.00 16.64
C GLY A 146 6.27 19.40 15.37
N SER A 147 5.55 19.85 14.33
CA SER A 147 6.12 20.21 13.03
C SER A 147 6.99 19.11 12.42
N PRO A 148 6.45 17.88 12.24
CA PRO A 148 7.18 16.81 11.58
C PRO A 148 7.63 17.23 10.18
N PRO A 149 8.78 16.71 9.69
CA PRO A 149 9.16 16.91 8.31
C PRO A 149 8.16 16.20 7.38
N LYS A 150 8.12 16.63 6.12
CA LYS A 150 7.22 16.00 5.13
C LYS A 150 7.77 14.62 4.77
N ALA A 151 6.88 13.65 4.59
CA ALA A 151 7.27 12.28 4.25
C ALA A 151 6.40 11.74 3.12
N LYS A 152 6.90 10.76 2.34
CA LYS A 152 6.08 10.04 1.35
C LYS A 152 5.35 8.85 1.95
N TYR A 153 5.97 8.18 2.92
CA TYR A 153 5.47 6.93 3.48
C TYR A 153 5.37 7.01 4.99
N LEU A 154 4.38 6.31 5.55
CA LEU A 154 4.06 6.30 6.97
C LEU A 154 3.89 4.86 7.47
N LEU A 155 4.43 4.56 8.65
CA LEU A 155 4.23 3.27 9.28
C LEU A 155 4.05 3.41 10.79
N GLY A 156 2.83 3.16 11.25
CA GLY A 156 2.52 2.92 12.64
C GLY A 156 3.07 1.56 13.07
N PHE A 157 4.09 1.57 13.91
CA PHE A 157 4.69 0.36 14.44
C PHE A 157 4.66 0.38 15.98
N ASN A 158 3.84 -0.50 16.56
CA ASN A 158 3.55 -0.55 17.99
C ASN A 158 3.06 0.80 18.54
N ARG A 159 3.94 1.65 19.06
CA ARG A 159 3.66 3.00 19.58
C ARG A 159 4.54 4.08 18.97
N PHE A 160 5.28 3.72 17.91
CA PHE A 160 6.06 4.64 17.10
C PHE A 160 5.35 4.92 15.78
N LEU A 161 5.56 6.13 15.26
CA LEU A 161 5.21 6.51 13.90
C LEU A 161 6.50 6.65 13.09
N LEU A 162 6.80 5.71 12.21
CA LEU A 162 7.92 5.80 11.29
C LEU A 162 7.52 6.62 10.07
N LEU A 163 8.40 7.54 9.67
CA LEU A 163 8.35 8.29 8.43
C LEU A 163 9.45 7.80 7.51
N GLY A 164 9.13 7.61 6.23
CA GLY A 164 10.09 7.22 5.20
C GLY A 164 10.11 8.24 4.06
N TYR A 165 11.29 8.45 3.50
CA TYR A 165 11.55 9.44 2.44
C TYR A 165 11.23 10.86 2.94
N ILE A 166 12.21 11.47 3.60
CA ILE A 166 12.00 12.72 4.33
C ILE A 166 12.32 13.92 3.44
N LYS A 167 11.47 14.93 3.52
CA LYS A 167 11.73 16.27 2.97
C LYS A 167 11.65 17.28 4.11
N ASP A 168 12.81 17.85 4.44
CA ASP A 168 12.94 18.89 5.44
C ASP A 168 13.30 20.20 4.74
N GLY A 169 12.32 21.10 4.65
CA GLY A 169 12.44 22.32 3.86
C GLY A 169 12.76 22.04 2.38
N ALA A 170 13.97 22.43 1.95
CA ALA A 170 14.48 22.23 0.59
C ALA A 170 15.26 20.91 0.42
N ASP A 171 15.74 20.33 1.52
CA ASP A 171 16.57 19.14 1.49
C ASP A 171 15.70 17.88 1.40
N ILE A 172 16.13 16.94 0.56
CA ILE A 172 15.44 15.67 0.34
C ILE A 172 16.38 14.55 0.75
N TYR A 173 15.91 13.73 1.70
CA TYR A 173 16.59 12.56 2.22
C TYR A 173 15.80 11.30 1.83
N PRO A 174 15.99 10.77 0.61
CA PRO A 174 15.18 9.69 0.07
C PRO A 174 15.42 8.33 0.77
N GLU A 175 16.53 8.21 1.50
CA GLU A 175 16.97 6.99 2.20
C GLU A 175 16.75 7.06 3.71
N ARG A 176 16.29 8.22 4.22
CA ARG A 176 16.11 8.45 5.64
C ARG A 176 14.80 7.87 6.14
N VAL A 177 14.90 7.19 7.27
CA VAL A 177 13.76 6.86 8.13
C VAL A 177 13.87 7.71 9.38
N GLN A 178 12.78 8.31 9.81
CA GLN A 178 12.73 9.16 11.00
C GLN A 178 11.50 8.84 11.84
N TRP A 179 11.61 8.98 13.16
CA TRP A 179 10.51 8.70 14.08
C TRP A 179 10.46 9.72 15.23
N PRO A 180 9.25 9.99 15.76
CA PRO A 180 9.05 10.79 16.95
C PRO A 180 9.26 9.95 18.22
N ASP A 181 9.06 10.59 19.36
CA ASP A 181 9.12 9.97 20.68
C ASP A 181 8.08 8.85 20.86
N TYR A 182 8.30 8.01 21.87
CA TYR A 182 7.47 6.86 22.16
C TYR A 182 6.08 7.29 22.65
N ASP A 183 5.02 6.79 22.00
CA ASP A 183 3.61 7.10 22.31
C ASP A 183 3.21 8.57 22.16
N ASP A 184 4.08 9.40 21.59
CA ASP A 184 3.80 10.80 21.28
C ASP A 184 4.28 11.15 19.86
N PRO A 185 3.40 11.06 18.84
CA PRO A 185 3.74 11.38 17.47
C PRO A 185 3.92 12.88 17.21
N GLU A 186 3.77 13.72 18.24
CA GLU A 186 3.92 15.17 18.17
C GLU A 186 5.22 15.67 18.81
N SER A 187 6.07 14.77 19.33
CA SER A 187 7.37 15.10 19.89
C SER A 187 8.51 14.58 18.99
N TRP A 188 9.24 15.49 18.35
CA TRP A 188 10.30 15.17 17.38
C TRP A 188 11.70 15.57 17.84
N THR A 189 11.81 16.11 19.05
CA THR A 189 13.08 16.61 19.58
C THR A 189 13.94 15.44 20.06
N GLU A 190 15.12 15.28 19.49
CA GLU A 190 16.11 14.31 19.96
C GLU A 190 16.68 14.73 21.33
N GLY A 191 16.88 13.77 22.23
CA GLY A 191 17.48 14.05 23.54
C GLY A 191 17.52 12.82 24.44
N VAL A 192 18.24 12.92 25.57
CA VAL A 192 18.49 11.79 26.49
C VAL A 192 17.21 11.19 27.09
N ALA A 193 16.12 11.96 27.12
CA ALA A 193 14.80 11.53 27.61
C ALA A 193 13.77 11.34 26.48
N SER A 194 14.20 11.38 25.22
CA SER A 194 13.35 11.25 24.04
C SER A 194 13.83 10.09 23.19
N ASN A 195 12.88 9.29 22.72
CA ASN A 195 13.14 8.19 21.81
C ASN A 195 13.11 8.62 20.34
N ALA A 196 12.90 9.91 20.05
CA ALA A 196 12.93 10.45 18.70
C ALA A 196 14.32 10.31 18.07
N GLY A 197 14.36 10.04 16.77
CA GLY A 197 15.62 9.87 16.07
C GLY A 197 15.45 9.62 14.57
N SER A 198 16.58 9.48 13.89
CA SER A 198 16.65 9.17 12.47
C SER A 198 17.71 8.11 12.16
N TYR A 199 17.53 7.44 11.04
CA TYR A 199 18.48 6.46 10.51
C TYR A 199 18.52 6.56 8.99
N ASP A 200 19.72 6.65 8.42
CA ASP A 200 19.95 6.71 6.98
C ASP A 200 20.28 5.30 6.44
N LEU A 201 19.51 4.84 5.46
CA LEU A 201 19.65 3.52 4.84
C LEU A 201 20.62 3.59 3.65
N ASP A 202 21.91 3.74 3.93
CA ASP A 202 22.99 4.06 2.97
C ASP A 202 23.27 2.99 1.89
N ASP A 203 22.35 2.80 0.95
CA ASP A 203 22.54 1.89 -0.19
C ASP A 203 22.31 2.52 -1.57
N GLY A 204 21.96 3.81 -1.63
CA GLY A 204 21.81 4.55 -2.89
C GLY A 204 20.41 4.46 -3.52
N TYR A 205 19.50 3.66 -2.98
CA TYR A 205 18.14 3.51 -3.50
C TYR A 205 17.15 4.38 -2.72
N GLU A 206 16.00 4.72 -3.33
CA GLU A 206 14.95 5.43 -2.60
C GLU A 206 13.99 4.48 -1.90
N ILE A 207 13.46 4.90 -0.76
CA ILE A 207 12.36 4.19 -0.09
C ILE A 207 11.12 4.26 -0.99
N THR A 208 10.44 3.14 -1.19
CA THR A 208 9.26 3.02 -2.07
C THR A 208 7.98 2.62 -1.33
N GLY A 209 8.08 2.32 -0.03
CA GLY A 209 6.95 2.02 0.84
C GLY A 209 7.44 1.66 2.23
N MET A 210 6.52 1.40 3.15
CA MET A 210 6.80 0.83 4.46
C MET A 210 5.66 -0.08 4.88
N ILE A 211 5.98 -1.23 5.49
CA ILE A 211 4.96 -2.17 5.96
C ILE A 211 5.44 -2.92 7.19
N ARG A 212 4.51 -3.28 8.08
CA ARG A 212 4.81 -4.13 9.22
C ARG A 212 4.73 -5.61 8.83
N LEU A 213 5.76 -6.38 9.21
CA LEU A 213 5.72 -7.84 9.16
C LEU A 213 6.04 -8.42 10.54
N GLY A 214 5.02 -8.93 11.24
CA GLY A 214 5.17 -9.45 12.59
C GLY A 214 5.69 -8.37 13.55
N ASN A 215 6.89 -8.58 14.10
CA ASN A 215 7.58 -7.63 14.99
C ASN A 215 8.72 -6.86 14.29
N ASN A 216 8.72 -6.83 12.96
CA ASN A 216 9.70 -6.10 12.17
C ASN A 216 9.01 -5.04 11.31
N ALA A 217 9.65 -3.87 11.19
CA ALA A 217 9.29 -2.86 10.22
C ALA A 217 10.05 -3.14 8.92
N ILE A 218 9.35 -3.39 7.82
CA ILE A 218 9.96 -3.64 6.53
C ILE A 218 9.97 -2.33 5.76
N VAL A 219 11.16 -1.90 5.36
CA VAL A 219 11.38 -0.69 4.57
C VAL A 219 11.87 -1.13 3.18
N PRO A 220 10.93 -1.41 2.27
CA PRO A 220 11.25 -1.70 0.89
C PRO A 220 11.76 -0.45 0.18
N LYS A 221 12.81 -0.65 -0.60
CA LYS A 221 13.39 0.35 -1.51
C LYS A 221 13.24 -0.17 -2.93
N THR A 222 13.70 0.61 -3.90
CA THR A 222 13.54 0.28 -5.31
C THR A 222 14.13 -1.10 -5.68
N ASP A 223 15.37 -1.39 -5.27
CA ASP A 223 16.08 -2.64 -5.59
C ASP A 223 16.66 -3.36 -4.34
N SER A 224 16.26 -2.93 -3.13
CA SER A 224 16.69 -3.52 -1.86
C SER A 224 15.56 -3.55 -0.84
N ILE A 225 15.71 -4.37 0.21
CA ILE A 225 14.76 -4.44 1.32
C ILE A 225 15.55 -4.38 2.63
N TRP A 226 15.14 -3.43 3.47
CA TRP A 226 15.65 -3.26 4.83
C TRP A 226 14.64 -3.72 5.86
N VAL A 227 15.15 -4.26 6.96
CA VAL A 227 14.37 -4.73 8.09
C VAL A 227 14.78 -3.95 9.32
N GLY A 228 13.84 -3.19 9.85
CA GLY A 228 13.94 -2.46 11.11
C GLY A 228 13.40 -3.28 12.27
N TYR A 229 14.11 -3.29 13.38
CA TYR A 229 13.67 -3.89 14.64
C TYR A 229 14.04 -3.00 15.82
N LEU A 230 13.28 -3.14 16.91
CA LEU A 230 13.52 -2.39 18.16
C LEU A 230 14.60 -3.08 18.98
N THR A 231 15.64 -2.33 19.34
CA THR A 231 16.81 -2.84 20.08
C THR A 231 16.69 -2.69 21.59
N GLY A 232 15.73 -1.88 22.09
CA GLY A 232 15.43 -1.74 23.52
C GLY A 232 16.51 -1.02 24.34
N ASP A 233 17.49 -0.41 23.69
CA ASP A 233 18.63 0.30 24.28
C ASP A 233 18.63 1.78 23.80
N ASP A 234 19.73 2.51 24.04
CA ASP A 234 19.92 3.93 23.62
C ASP A 234 19.64 4.15 22.12
N ARG A 235 20.00 3.17 21.29
CA ARG A 235 19.45 3.07 19.94
C ARG A 235 18.07 2.43 20.02
N VAL A 236 17.05 3.19 19.70
CA VAL A 236 15.65 2.72 19.70
C VAL A 236 15.41 1.75 18.53
N TRP A 237 15.92 2.12 17.35
CA TRP A 237 15.75 1.38 16.11
C TRP A 237 17.10 0.98 15.51
N GLN A 238 17.17 -0.26 15.03
CA GLN A 238 18.26 -0.74 14.18
C GLN A 238 17.68 -1.25 12.87
N PHE A 239 18.34 -0.93 11.76
CA PHE A 239 17.95 -1.36 10.42
C PHE A 239 19.06 -2.19 9.78
N GLU A 240 18.68 -3.29 9.16
CA GLU A 240 19.61 -4.17 8.44
C GLU A 240 19.13 -4.43 7.02
N SER A 241 20.07 -4.40 6.07
CA SER A 241 19.81 -4.76 4.67
C SER A 241 19.76 -6.28 4.56
N VAL A 242 18.57 -6.81 4.26
CA VAL A 242 18.33 -8.26 4.15
C VAL A 242 18.36 -8.72 2.70
N GLU A 243 17.89 -7.88 1.77
CA GLU A 243 17.93 -8.14 0.34
C GLU A 243 18.49 -6.92 -0.41
N ARG A 244 19.29 -7.16 -1.45
CA ARG A 244 19.98 -6.10 -2.22
C ARG A 244 19.77 -6.21 -3.74
N ARG A 245 19.00 -7.19 -4.19
CA ARG A 245 18.76 -7.41 -5.63
C ARG A 245 17.31 -7.26 -6.04
N LEU A 246 16.41 -7.36 -5.08
CA LEU A 246 14.97 -7.30 -5.29
C LEU A 246 14.38 -6.32 -4.30
N GLY A 247 13.66 -5.33 -4.81
CA GLY A 247 12.89 -4.37 -4.04
C GLY A 247 11.45 -4.30 -4.53
N PHE A 248 10.72 -3.28 -4.10
CA PHE A 248 9.35 -3.02 -4.53
C PHE A 248 9.27 -1.66 -5.20
N LEU A 249 8.38 -1.53 -6.18
CA LEU A 249 8.22 -0.30 -6.95
C LEU A 249 7.22 0.67 -6.31
N VAL A 250 6.12 0.15 -5.76
CA VAL A 250 5.01 0.98 -5.25
C VAL A 250 4.50 0.42 -3.93
N GLY A 251 4.65 1.19 -2.85
CA GLY A 251 4.27 0.81 -1.48
C GLY A 251 2.82 0.39 -1.32
N ASN A 252 1.88 1.02 -2.05
CA ASN A 252 0.46 0.71 -1.98
C ASN A 252 0.10 -0.69 -2.50
N THR A 253 0.95 -1.29 -3.33
CA THR A 253 0.82 -2.68 -3.80
C THR A 253 1.31 -3.69 -2.77
N ILE A 254 2.07 -3.24 -1.77
CA ILE A 254 2.68 -4.13 -0.78
C ILE A 254 1.61 -4.53 0.23
N LYS A 255 1.36 -5.84 0.36
CA LYS A 255 0.35 -6.39 1.28
C LYS A 255 0.86 -7.65 1.98
N VAL A 256 0.46 -7.81 3.24
CA VAL A 256 0.78 -8.98 4.07
C VAL A 256 -0.31 -10.03 3.90
N ILE A 257 0.09 -11.23 3.51
CA ILE A 257 -0.79 -12.39 3.30
C ILE A 257 -0.89 -13.19 4.60
N PRO A 258 -2.06 -13.82 4.85
CA PRO A 258 -2.16 -14.87 5.85
C PRO A 258 -1.02 -15.89 5.73
N GLY A 259 -0.20 -16.01 6.77
CA GLY A 259 1.01 -16.84 6.76
C GLY A 259 2.33 -16.08 6.91
N GLY A 260 2.29 -14.74 6.96
CA GLY A 260 3.47 -13.94 7.27
C GLY A 260 4.41 -13.72 6.08
N LEU A 261 3.83 -13.62 4.88
CA LEU A 261 4.53 -13.26 3.66
C LEU A 261 4.04 -11.90 3.17
N ILE A 262 4.94 -11.13 2.58
CA ILE A 262 4.61 -9.89 1.87
C ILE A 262 4.60 -10.20 0.38
N LEU A 263 3.57 -9.74 -0.34
CA LEU A 263 3.57 -9.64 -1.80
C LEU A 263 3.53 -8.17 -2.21
N GLY A 264 4.07 -7.88 -3.38
CA GLY A 264 3.99 -6.55 -3.98
C GLY A 264 4.59 -6.50 -5.38
N LEU A 265 4.36 -5.39 -6.06
CA LEU A 265 4.90 -5.14 -7.38
C LEU A 265 6.36 -4.70 -7.30
N SER A 266 7.22 -5.35 -8.07
CA SER A 266 8.63 -5.01 -8.28
C SER A 266 8.89 -4.66 -9.75
N LYS A 267 10.09 -4.16 -10.06
CA LYS A 267 10.55 -3.94 -11.44
C LYS A 267 10.67 -5.23 -12.27
N HIS A 268 10.70 -6.38 -11.62
CA HIS A 268 10.87 -7.69 -12.26
C HIS A 268 9.59 -8.52 -12.32
N GLY A 269 8.48 -8.02 -11.78
CA GLY A 269 7.22 -8.74 -11.66
C GLY A 269 6.69 -8.72 -10.23
N ILE A 270 5.89 -9.73 -9.88
CA ILE A 270 5.35 -9.88 -8.53
C ILE A 270 6.39 -10.60 -7.66
N VAL A 271 6.81 -9.94 -6.58
CA VAL A 271 7.81 -10.46 -5.63
C VAL A 271 7.14 -10.79 -4.31
N GLN A 272 7.51 -11.94 -3.74
CA GLN A 272 7.20 -12.30 -2.36
C GLN A 272 8.42 -12.13 -1.46
N PHE A 273 8.20 -11.72 -0.22
CA PHE A 273 9.23 -11.59 0.80
C PHE A 273 8.77 -12.19 2.13
N ASN A 274 9.61 -13.01 2.75
CA ASN A 274 9.29 -13.75 3.98
C ASN A 274 9.95 -13.18 5.25
N GLY A 275 10.56 -12.01 5.18
CA GLY A 275 11.36 -11.44 6.28
C GLY A 275 12.86 -11.74 6.18
N LEU A 276 13.27 -12.70 5.34
CA LEU A 276 14.68 -13.11 5.19
C LEU A 276 15.16 -13.14 3.74
N ARG A 277 14.28 -13.48 2.78
CA ARG A 277 14.61 -13.58 1.36
C ARG A 277 13.44 -13.13 0.50
N ALA A 278 13.76 -12.49 -0.62
CA ALA A 278 12.80 -12.17 -1.66
C ALA A 278 12.84 -13.21 -2.78
N GLN A 279 11.68 -13.52 -3.37
CA GLN A 279 11.56 -14.42 -4.51
C GLN A 279 10.53 -13.88 -5.50
N ILE A 280 10.80 -14.00 -6.79
CA ILE A 280 9.82 -13.68 -7.84
C ILE A 280 8.79 -14.81 -7.94
N VAL A 281 7.51 -14.47 -7.88
CA VAL A 281 6.40 -15.43 -7.97
C VAL A 281 5.89 -15.54 -9.41
N ALA A 282 5.70 -14.40 -10.06
CA ALA A 282 5.17 -14.34 -11.43
C ALA A 282 6.12 -13.51 -12.32
N PRO A 283 7.13 -14.16 -12.93
CA PRO A 283 7.96 -13.51 -13.94
C PRO A 283 7.14 -13.32 -15.24
N GLY A 284 7.30 -12.18 -15.93
CA GLY A 284 6.66 -11.91 -17.22
C GLY A 284 5.47 -10.93 -17.17
N ILE A 285 4.69 -10.92 -16.08
CA ILE A 285 3.58 -9.97 -15.88
C ILE A 285 4.05 -8.51 -15.97
N PHE A 286 5.31 -8.25 -15.60
CA PHE A 286 5.85 -6.90 -15.64
C PHE A 286 5.87 -6.29 -17.04
N GLU A 287 6.13 -7.07 -18.08
CA GLU A 287 6.16 -6.53 -19.45
C GLU A 287 4.76 -6.10 -19.88
N ASP A 288 3.74 -6.94 -19.61
CA ASP A 288 2.35 -6.60 -19.87
C ASP A 288 1.87 -5.39 -19.06
N ILE A 289 2.25 -5.30 -17.79
CA ILE A 289 1.93 -4.14 -16.95
C ILE A 289 2.65 -2.90 -17.48
N ARG A 290 3.93 -3.00 -17.85
CA ARG A 290 4.70 -1.86 -18.35
C ARG A 290 4.12 -1.32 -19.66
N ASP A 291 3.68 -2.20 -20.54
CA ASP A 291 3.21 -1.82 -21.87
C ASP A 291 1.76 -1.26 -21.84
N ASN A 292 0.93 -1.69 -20.87
CA ASN A 292 -0.45 -1.24 -20.74
C ASN A 292 -0.69 -0.17 -19.66
N ALA A 293 0.13 -0.12 -18.60
CA ALA A 293 -0.03 0.85 -17.52
C ALA A 293 0.64 2.19 -17.88
N ASN A 294 -0.02 3.28 -17.51
CA ASN A 294 0.56 4.61 -17.67
C ASN A 294 1.70 4.80 -16.65
N PRO A 295 2.98 4.94 -17.09
CA PRO A 295 4.12 5.02 -16.19
C PRO A 295 4.07 6.26 -15.28
N ASN A 296 3.43 7.35 -15.72
CA ASN A 296 3.30 8.58 -14.93
C ASN A 296 2.34 8.42 -13.74
N ASN A 297 1.45 7.43 -13.78
CA ASN A 297 0.42 7.19 -12.76
C ASN A 297 0.62 5.84 -12.06
N ILE A 298 1.77 5.18 -12.24
CA ILE A 298 2.04 3.87 -11.62
C ILE A 298 2.01 3.94 -10.09
N VAL A 299 2.30 5.10 -9.50
CA VAL A 299 2.22 5.36 -8.06
C VAL A 299 0.80 5.22 -7.48
N LYS A 300 -0.24 5.24 -8.32
CA LYS A 300 -1.63 5.00 -7.92
C LYS A 300 -1.98 3.51 -7.83
N ALA A 301 -1.11 2.62 -8.30
CA ALA A 301 -1.36 1.19 -8.21
C ALA A 301 -1.56 0.79 -6.73
N PHE A 302 -2.64 0.08 -6.46
CA PHE A 302 -2.99 -0.42 -5.14
C PHE A 302 -3.25 -1.91 -5.25
N ALA A 303 -3.02 -2.63 -4.16
CA ALA A 303 -3.37 -4.02 -4.10
C ALA A 303 -4.42 -4.30 -3.03
N ALA A 304 -5.22 -5.34 -3.25
CA ALA A 304 -6.17 -5.86 -2.28
C ALA A 304 -5.93 -7.36 -2.09
N ILE A 305 -5.99 -7.82 -0.85
CA ILE A 305 -5.98 -9.26 -0.55
C ILE A 305 -7.43 -9.66 -0.27
N VAL A 306 -7.95 -10.57 -1.08
CA VAL A 306 -9.27 -11.16 -0.87
C VAL A 306 -9.07 -12.54 -0.26
N ALA A 307 -9.02 -12.57 1.08
CA ALA A 307 -8.70 -13.78 1.84
C ALA A 307 -9.69 -14.92 1.59
N GLU A 308 -10.96 -14.61 1.37
CA GLU A 308 -12.02 -15.59 1.08
C GLU A 308 -11.76 -16.36 -0.22
N LEU A 309 -11.20 -15.66 -1.21
CA LEU A 309 -10.88 -16.19 -2.54
C LEU A 309 -9.43 -16.68 -2.64
N HIS A 310 -8.60 -16.43 -1.63
CA HIS A 310 -7.15 -16.67 -1.64
C HIS A 310 -6.44 -15.95 -2.79
N GLU A 311 -6.87 -14.73 -3.10
CA GLU A 311 -6.36 -13.95 -4.23
C GLU A 311 -5.67 -12.66 -3.77
N TYR A 312 -4.63 -12.28 -4.51
CA TYR A 312 -4.00 -10.97 -4.46
C TYR A 312 -4.36 -10.24 -5.74
N TRP A 313 -5.08 -9.12 -5.61
CA TRP A 313 -5.48 -8.27 -6.71
C TRP A 313 -4.52 -7.09 -6.78
N LEU A 314 -4.01 -6.81 -7.98
CA LEU A 314 -3.13 -5.69 -8.31
C LEU A 314 -3.85 -4.73 -9.27
#